data_AF-A0AAU3UKH1-F1
#
_entry.id   AF-A0AAU3UKH1-F1
#
_cell.length_a   1.000
_cell.length_b   1.000
_cell.length_c   1.000
_cell.angle_alpha   90.00
_cell.angle_beta   90.00
_cell.angle_gamma   90.00
#
_symmetry.space_group_name_H-M   'P 1'
#
loop_
_entity.id
_entity.type
_entity.pdbx_description
1 polymer ?
#
loop_
_entity_poly.entity_id
_entity_poly.type
_entity_poly.pdbx_seq_one_letter_code
_entity_poly.pdbx_strand_id
1 'polypeptide(L)'
;MIREEFIDAATGVIGICQSRDPYFPAGGDALVLGWAEVFQESGLSPDDLLVGARHAYKEASEGFRPLPSTIVQHARAAYFEQLKALSEEQRELMENANHVLQELGVSPPDAHRASRRIALGRNAGIALTAEQQDKYESLMAARRALDASPRRPLGLGGIVKGVNETLAQAATPPTPPPLASVPAGPPQSTTQDQESSHGAA
;
A
#
# COMPACT_ATOMS: atom_id res chain seq x y z
N MET A 1 14.54 1.10 25.91
CA MET A 1 15.82 0.55 25.37
C MET A 1 15.80 0.72 23.87
N ILE A 2 16.88 1.25 23.30
CA ILE A 2 17.03 1.39 21.84
C ILE A 2 17.37 0.01 21.27
N ARG A 3 16.66 -0.39 20.21
CA ARG A 3 16.89 -1.65 19.51
C ARG A 3 18.13 -1.55 18.64
N GLU A 4 18.88 -2.64 18.56
CA GLU A 4 20.17 -2.70 17.85
C GLU A 4 20.03 -2.35 16.37
N GLU A 5 18.95 -2.78 15.71
CA GLU A 5 18.73 -2.46 14.29
C GLU A 5 18.63 -0.96 14.00
N PHE A 6 18.24 -0.13 14.97
CA PHE A 6 18.21 1.33 14.81
C PHE A 6 19.54 2.00 15.11
N ILE A 7 20.38 1.38 15.93
CA ILE A 7 21.76 1.83 16.13
C ILE A 7 22.53 1.62 14.83
N ASP A 8 22.35 0.45 14.19
CA ASP A 8 22.92 0.15 12.89
C ASP A 8 22.40 1.10 11.80
N ALA A 9 21.08 1.32 11.77
CA ALA A 9 20.47 2.27 10.83
C ALA A 9 21.01 3.69 11.03
N ALA A 10 21.11 4.16 12.28
CA ALA A 10 21.66 5.48 12.60
C ALA A 10 23.10 5.62 12.15
N THR A 11 23.93 4.61 12.41
CA THR A 11 25.32 4.55 11.95
C THR A 11 25.40 4.64 10.43
N GLY A 12 24.58 3.85 9.71
CA GLY A 12 24.55 3.86 8.26
C GLY A 12 24.09 5.19 7.67
N VAL A 13 23.06 5.81 8.26
CA VAL A 13 22.57 7.14 7.85
C VAL A 13 23.65 8.20 8.09
N ILE A 14 24.30 8.21 9.26
CA ILE A 14 25.38 9.13 9.59
C ILE A 14 26.54 8.98 8.59
N GLY A 15 26.90 7.75 8.23
CA GLY A 15 27.91 7.48 7.20
C GLY A 15 27.52 8.06 5.84
N ILE A 16 26.24 7.97 5.45
CA ILE A 16 25.74 8.61 4.21
C ILE A 16 25.89 10.14 4.31
N CYS A 17 25.51 10.75 5.43
CA CYS A 17 25.65 12.18 5.66
C CYS A 17 27.11 12.64 5.54
N GLN A 18 28.03 11.95 6.21
CA GLN A 18 29.47 12.25 6.16
C GLN A 18 30.07 12.12 4.76
N SER A 19 29.60 11.15 3.97
CA SER A 19 30.07 10.97 2.60
C SER A 19 29.64 12.09 1.64
N ARG A 20 28.60 12.86 1.98
CA ARG A 20 28.00 13.88 1.12
C ARG A 20 28.22 15.31 1.61
N ASP A 21 28.42 15.50 2.91
CA ASP A 21 28.64 16.80 3.55
C ASP A 21 29.96 16.80 4.34
N PRO A 22 31.01 17.49 3.83
CA PRO A 22 32.30 17.62 4.51
C PRO A 22 32.23 18.30 5.89
N TYR A 23 31.16 19.03 6.18
CA TYR A 23 30.97 19.76 7.44
C TYR A 23 30.11 19.00 8.45
N PHE A 24 29.61 17.82 8.08
CA PHE A 24 28.83 16.99 8.99
C PHE A 24 29.73 16.43 10.10
N PRO A 25 29.28 16.45 11.38
CA PRO A 25 30.11 16.01 12.50
C PRO A 25 30.54 14.54 12.38
N ALA A 26 31.72 14.24 12.93
CA ALA A 26 32.17 12.87 13.10
C ALA A 26 31.19 12.09 14.00
N GLY A 27 30.93 10.83 13.64
CA GLY A 27 29.91 10.00 14.26
C GLY A 27 30.42 9.44 15.59
N GLY A 28 30.16 10.15 16.68
CA GLY A 28 30.38 9.64 18.03
C GLY A 28 29.17 8.88 18.56
N ASP A 29 29.40 8.00 19.54
CA ASP A 29 28.35 7.13 20.13
C ASP A 29 27.11 7.90 20.57
N ALA A 30 27.28 9.08 21.19
CA ALA A 30 26.17 9.91 21.62
C ALA A 30 25.30 10.41 20.46
N LEU A 31 25.92 10.73 19.30
CA LEU A 31 25.19 11.16 18.10
C LEU A 31 24.41 9.98 17.52
N VAL A 32 25.04 8.81 17.42
CA VAL A 32 24.40 7.59 16.91
C VAL A 32 23.20 7.21 17.77
N LEU A 33 23.36 7.19 19.10
CA LEU A 33 22.28 6.85 20.02
C LEU A 33 21.13 7.85 19.95
N GLY A 34 21.43 9.16 19.89
CA GLY A 34 20.39 10.18 19.75
C GLY A 34 19.60 10.09 18.44
N TRP A 35 20.26 9.70 17.34
CA TRP A 35 19.59 9.48 16.05
C TRP A 35 18.78 8.17 16.08
N ALA A 36 19.33 7.11 16.66
CA ALA A 36 18.68 5.81 16.79
C ALA A 36 17.38 5.89 17.60
N GLU A 37 17.34 6.74 18.64
CA GLU A 37 16.13 7.01 19.42
C GLU A 37 15.02 7.62 18.55
N VAL A 38 15.32 8.71 17.83
CA VAL A 38 14.36 9.36 16.92
C VAL A 38 13.89 8.39 15.82
N PHE A 39 14.80 7.57 15.29
CA PHE A 39 14.50 6.58 14.27
C PHE A 39 13.59 5.47 14.78
N GLN A 40 13.84 4.98 16.00
CA GLN A 40 12.98 3.99 16.65
C GLN A 40 11.56 4.55 16.88
N GLU A 41 11.45 5.78 17.35
CA GLU A 41 10.16 6.45 17.58
C GLU A 41 9.38 6.69 16.29
N SER A 42 10.09 6.86 15.16
CA SER A 42 9.45 7.13 13.87
C SER A 42 8.58 5.98 13.33
N GLY A 43 8.82 4.75 13.81
CA GLY A 43 8.17 3.52 13.33
C GLY A 43 8.58 3.08 11.92
N LEU A 44 9.56 3.75 11.30
CA LEU A 44 10.09 3.38 10.00
C LEU A 44 11.03 2.18 10.10
N SER A 45 11.22 1.48 8.98
CA SER A 45 12.22 0.41 8.93
C SER A 45 13.64 0.96 8.77
N PRO A 46 14.68 0.23 9.21
CA PRO A 46 16.07 0.56 8.93
C PRO A 46 16.34 0.88 7.45
N ASP A 47 15.79 0.06 6.54
CA ASP A 47 15.94 0.26 5.09
C ASP A 47 15.32 1.57 4.62
N ASP A 48 14.14 1.94 5.14
CA ASP A 48 13.48 3.21 4.82
C ASP A 48 14.32 4.41 5.22
N LEU A 49 14.98 4.34 6.38
CA LEU A 49 15.82 5.42 6.88
C LEU A 49 17.04 5.65 6.00
N LEU A 50 17.69 4.57 5.55
CA LEU A 50 18.82 4.64 4.62
C LEU A 50 18.41 5.20 3.26
N VAL A 51 17.27 4.76 2.72
CA VAL A 51 16.69 5.31 1.49
C VAL A 51 16.36 6.79 1.68
N GLY A 52 15.72 7.14 2.80
CA GLY A 52 15.36 8.50 3.15
C GLY A 52 16.55 9.44 3.24
N ALA A 53 17.68 8.97 3.78
CA ALA A 53 18.90 9.75 3.83
C ALA A 53 19.47 10.06 2.43
N ARG A 54 19.50 9.05 1.54
CA ARG A 54 19.93 9.25 0.15
C ARG A 54 18.99 10.18 -0.61
N HIS A 55 17.70 10.03 -0.36
CA HIS A 55 16.64 10.85 -0.95
C HIS A 55 16.74 12.31 -0.48
N ALA A 56 16.98 12.55 0.81
CA ALA A 56 17.15 13.89 1.36
C ALA A 56 18.21 14.69 0.61
N TYR A 57 19.41 14.12 0.42
CA TYR A 57 20.47 14.77 -0.33
C TYR A 57 20.25 14.83 -1.85
N LYS A 58 19.30 14.05 -2.40
CA LYS A 58 18.94 14.13 -3.82
C LYS A 58 18.01 15.31 -4.08
N GLU A 59 17.07 15.55 -3.16
CA GLU A 59 16.03 16.58 -3.30
C GLU A 59 16.40 17.91 -2.62
N ALA A 60 17.32 17.91 -1.67
CA ALA A 60 17.65 19.12 -0.92
C ALA A 60 18.47 20.11 -1.75
N SER A 61 18.16 21.40 -1.54
CA SER A 61 18.90 22.52 -2.11
C SER A 61 20.26 22.72 -1.43
N GLU A 62 21.08 23.60 -2.01
CA GLU A 62 22.37 24.00 -1.45
C GLU A 62 22.24 24.41 0.04
N GLY A 63 23.19 23.95 0.87
CA GLY A 63 23.20 24.24 2.31
C GLY A 63 22.34 23.32 3.19
N PHE A 64 21.90 22.16 2.67
CA PHE A 64 21.16 21.16 3.45
C PHE A 64 21.91 20.71 4.70
N ARG A 65 21.25 20.80 5.86
CA ARG A 65 21.77 20.30 7.14
C ARG A 65 20.91 19.11 7.58
N PRO A 66 21.42 17.86 7.51
CA PRO A 66 20.63 16.70 7.88
C PRO A 66 20.38 16.66 9.38
N LEU A 67 19.10 16.68 9.76
CA LEU A 67 18.63 16.38 11.11
C LEU A 67 17.88 15.03 11.07
N PRO A 68 17.88 14.25 12.16
CA PRO A 68 17.23 12.94 12.17
C PRO A 68 15.72 13.04 11.82
N SER A 69 15.04 14.07 12.29
CA SER A 69 13.63 14.34 11.93
C SER A 69 13.43 14.63 10.45
N THR A 70 14.36 15.35 9.81
CA THR A 70 14.32 15.62 8.38
C THR A 70 14.54 14.35 7.56
N ILE A 71 15.44 13.47 8.00
CA ILE A 71 15.65 12.15 7.37
C ILE A 71 14.36 11.32 7.44
N VAL A 72 13.66 11.31 8.58
CA VAL A 72 12.36 10.63 8.73
C VAL A 72 11.33 11.18 7.75
N GLN A 73 11.28 12.50 7.53
CA GLN A 73 10.37 13.11 6.56
C GLN A 73 10.69 12.65 5.13
N HIS A 74 11.96 12.67 4.74
CA HIS A 74 12.38 12.20 3.40
C HIS A 74 12.22 10.69 3.23
N ALA A 75 12.38 9.89 4.28
CA ALA A 75 12.11 8.45 4.25
C ALA A 75 10.63 8.17 3.93
N ARG A 76 9.71 8.90 4.59
CA ARG A 76 8.27 8.81 4.29
C ARG A 76 7.96 9.26 2.86
N ALA A 77 8.55 10.36 2.41
CA ALA A 77 8.37 10.86 1.04
C ALA A 77 8.85 9.81 0.02
N ALA A 78 10.08 9.31 0.17
CA ALA A 78 10.66 8.29 -0.70
C ALA A 78 9.83 7.01 -0.73
N TYR A 79 9.30 6.58 0.42
CA TYR A 79 8.40 5.42 0.48
C TYR A 79 7.16 5.59 -0.41
N PHE A 80 6.47 6.74 -0.31
CA PHE A 80 5.29 6.99 -1.14
C PHE A 80 5.63 7.20 -2.62
N GLU A 81 6.78 7.78 -2.93
CA GLU A 81 7.25 7.88 -4.31
C GLU A 81 7.52 6.50 -4.92
N GLN A 82 8.17 5.61 -4.19
CA GLN A 82 8.42 4.23 -4.63
C GLN A 82 7.11 3.48 -4.84
N LEU A 83 6.11 3.66 -3.96
CA LEU A 83 4.79 3.08 -4.15
C LEU A 83 4.06 3.59 -5.40
N LYS A 84 4.24 4.88 -5.75
CA LYS A 84 3.68 5.44 -6.99
C LYS A 84 4.41 4.91 -8.23
N ALA A 85 5.71 4.66 -8.11
CA ALA A 85 6.57 4.18 -9.18
C ALA A 85 6.57 2.66 -9.36
N LEU A 86 5.72 1.90 -8.66
CA LEU A 86 5.61 0.45 -8.84
C LEU A 86 5.26 0.10 -10.28
N SER A 87 5.95 -0.91 -10.82
CA SER A 87 5.58 -1.53 -12.10
C SER A 87 4.24 -2.27 -11.97
N GLU A 88 3.65 -2.64 -13.10
CA GLU A 88 2.39 -3.39 -13.09
C GLU A 88 2.55 -4.75 -12.40
N GLU A 89 3.65 -5.47 -12.69
CA GLU A 89 3.98 -6.73 -12.02
C GLU A 89 4.11 -6.57 -10.49
N GLN A 90 4.71 -5.46 -10.03
CA GLN A 90 4.82 -5.18 -8.60
C GLN A 90 3.47 -4.82 -7.95
N ARG A 91 2.58 -4.15 -8.68
CA ARG A 91 1.20 -3.87 -8.21
C ARG A 91 0.40 -5.15 -8.09
N GLU A 92 0.46 -6.02 -9.10
CA GLU A 92 -0.18 -7.34 -9.07
C GLU A 92 0.37 -8.18 -7.90
N LEU A 93 1.69 -8.18 -7.69
CA LEU A 93 2.31 -8.84 -6.55
C LEU A 93 1.79 -8.27 -5.21
N MET A 94 1.66 -6.95 -5.10
CA MET A 94 1.13 -6.28 -3.92
C MET A 94 -0.32 -6.68 -3.64
N GLU A 95 -1.17 -6.74 -4.66
CA GLU A 95 -2.58 -7.13 -4.54
C GLU A 95 -2.71 -8.60 -4.18
N ASN A 96 -1.99 -9.48 -4.87
CA ASN A 96 -1.97 -10.92 -4.59
C ASN A 96 -1.49 -11.20 -3.16
N ALA A 97 -0.38 -10.59 -2.73
CA ALA A 97 0.13 -10.75 -1.37
C ALA A 97 -0.89 -10.26 -0.33
N ASN A 98 -1.60 -9.17 -0.61
CA ASN A 98 -2.63 -8.65 0.29
C ASN A 98 -3.77 -9.65 0.49
N HIS A 99 -4.29 -10.23 -0.59
CA HIS A 99 -5.35 -11.23 -0.52
C HIS A 99 -4.91 -12.49 0.24
N VAL A 100 -3.74 -13.02 -0.07
CA VAL A 100 -3.21 -14.22 0.60
C VAL A 100 -3.02 -13.97 2.10
N LEU A 101 -2.49 -12.81 2.49
CA LEU A 101 -2.31 -12.50 3.92
C LEU A 101 -3.65 -12.42 4.65
N GLN A 102 -4.69 -11.82 4.04
CA GLN A 102 -6.03 -11.82 4.63
C GLN A 102 -6.64 -13.23 4.73
N GLU A 103 -6.42 -14.10 3.73
CA GLU A 103 -6.84 -15.51 3.78
C GLU A 103 -6.14 -16.29 4.91
N LEU A 104 -4.93 -15.88 5.31
CA LEU A 104 -4.19 -16.44 6.46
C LEU A 104 -4.65 -15.87 7.81
N GLY A 105 -5.64 -14.98 7.82
CA GLY A 105 -6.19 -14.36 9.03
C GLY A 105 -5.45 -13.11 9.48
N VAL A 106 -4.56 -12.54 8.66
CA VAL A 106 -3.94 -11.24 8.95
C VAL A 106 -4.99 -10.14 8.81
N SER A 107 -5.01 -9.21 9.76
CA SER A 107 -5.95 -8.08 9.72
C SER A 107 -5.79 -7.27 8.42
N PRO A 108 -6.87 -6.72 7.83
CA PRO A 108 -6.75 -5.95 6.59
C PRO A 108 -5.72 -4.80 6.67
N PRO A 109 -5.66 -3.98 7.74
CA PRO A 109 -4.62 -2.95 7.87
C PRO A 109 -3.20 -3.50 7.86
N ASP A 110 -2.95 -4.63 8.53
CA ASP A 110 -1.63 -5.26 8.57
C ASP A 110 -1.26 -5.90 7.23
N ALA A 111 -2.22 -6.57 6.58
CA ALA A 111 -2.05 -7.13 5.25
C ALA A 111 -1.70 -6.05 4.22
N HIS A 112 -2.32 -4.86 4.26
CA HIS A 112 -1.97 -3.73 3.39
C HIS A 112 -0.56 -3.20 3.67
N ARG A 113 -0.16 -3.10 4.95
CA ARG A 113 1.19 -2.66 5.31
C ARG A 113 2.24 -3.66 4.82
N ALA A 114 2.03 -4.95 5.07
CA ALA A 114 2.95 -6.00 4.66
C ALA A 114 3.04 -6.14 3.15
N SER A 115 1.91 -6.10 2.43
CA SER A 115 1.92 -6.27 0.98
C SER A 115 2.66 -5.15 0.25
N ARG A 116 2.54 -3.90 0.71
CA ARG A 116 3.33 -2.76 0.20
C ARG A 116 4.83 -2.98 0.39
N ARG A 117 5.23 -3.53 1.54
CA ARG A 117 6.64 -3.83 1.82
C ARG A 117 7.17 -4.96 0.93
N ILE A 118 6.37 -6.01 0.74
CA ILE A 118 6.71 -7.14 -0.15
C ILE A 118 6.89 -6.65 -1.60
N ALA A 119 5.99 -5.79 -2.10
CA ALA A 119 6.08 -5.24 -3.45
C ALA A 119 7.35 -4.41 -3.68
N LEU A 120 7.83 -3.74 -2.62
CA LEU A 120 9.10 -3.01 -2.61
C LEU A 120 10.33 -3.91 -2.36
N GLY A 121 10.16 -5.23 -2.29
CA GLY A 121 11.25 -6.18 -2.04
C GLY A 121 11.78 -6.19 -0.61
N ARG A 122 10.97 -5.72 0.36
CA ARG A 122 11.37 -5.59 1.77
C ARG A 122 10.72 -6.66 2.63
N ASN A 123 11.24 -6.82 3.85
CA ASN A 123 10.63 -7.68 4.85
C ASN A 123 9.20 -7.22 5.17
N ALA A 124 8.25 -8.15 5.14
CA ALA A 124 6.82 -7.92 5.37
C ALA A 124 6.52 -7.29 6.75
N GLY A 125 7.40 -7.47 7.73
CA GLY A 125 7.24 -6.91 9.08
C GLY A 125 6.17 -7.63 9.92
N ILE A 126 5.70 -8.78 9.45
CA ILE A 126 4.76 -9.67 10.16
C ILE A 126 5.48 -10.99 10.40
N ALA A 127 5.47 -11.47 11.64
CA ALA A 127 5.95 -12.80 11.99
C ALA A 127 4.84 -13.82 11.67
N LEU A 128 5.00 -14.55 10.58
CA LEU A 128 4.17 -15.72 10.27
C LEU A 128 4.73 -16.95 10.98
N THR A 129 3.86 -17.86 11.42
CA THR A 129 4.31 -19.19 11.87
C THR A 129 4.89 -19.97 10.69
N ALA A 130 5.67 -21.02 10.94
CA ALA A 130 6.22 -21.87 9.88
C ALA A 130 5.10 -22.42 8.97
N GLU A 131 4.00 -22.90 9.56
CA GLU A 131 2.83 -23.39 8.81
C GLU A 131 2.17 -22.30 7.97
N GLN A 132 2.05 -21.08 8.50
CA GLN A 132 1.52 -19.93 7.75
C GLN A 132 2.44 -19.52 6.61
N GLN A 133 3.76 -19.60 6.82
CA GLN A 133 4.76 -19.30 5.80
C GLN A 133 4.69 -20.31 4.65
N ASP A 134 4.63 -21.61 4.95
CA ASP A 134 4.48 -22.66 3.93
C ASP A 134 3.19 -22.47 3.12
N LYS A 135 2.09 -22.14 3.80
CA LYS A 135 0.80 -21.86 3.16
C LYS A 135 0.85 -20.58 2.32
N TYR A 136 1.50 -19.53 2.81
CA TYR A 136 1.70 -18.29 2.06
C TYR A 136 2.44 -18.56 0.74
N GLU A 137 3.55 -19.30 0.80
CA GLU A 137 4.35 -19.64 -0.37
C GLU A 137 3.56 -20.48 -1.38
N SER A 138 2.83 -21.48 -0.90
CA SER A 138 1.96 -22.33 -1.73
C SER A 138 0.87 -21.53 -2.45
N LEU A 139 0.17 -20.65 -1.74
CA LEU A 139 -0.89 -19.82 -2.32
C LEU A 139 -0.35 -18.78 -3.31
N MET A 140 0.79 -18.15 -2.99
CA MET A 140 1.44 -17.21 -3.91
C MET A 140 1.93 -17.90 -5.18
N ALA A 141 2.49 -19.11 -5.07
CA ALA A 141 2.89 -19.92 -6.22
C ALA A 141 1.70 -20.31 -7.11
N ALA A 142 0.59 -20.74 -6.49
CA ALA A 142 -0.64 -21.08 -7.21
C ALA A 142 -1.21 -19.87 -7.97
N ARG A 143 -1.21 -18.67 -7.37
CA ARG A 143 -1.66 -17.45 -8.04
C ARG A 143 -0.79 -17.07 -9.22
N ARG A 144 0.54 -17.09 -9.07
CA ARG A 144 1.48 -16.84 -10.19
C ARG A 144 1.27 -17.83 -11.35
N ALA A 145 0.92 -19.08 -11.07
CA ALA A 145 0.63 -20.07 -12.10
C ALA A 145 -0.67 -19.77 -12.89
N LEU A 146 -1.67 -19.15 -12.24
CA LEU A 146 -2.90 -18.69 -12.90
C LEU A 146 -2.61 -17.52 -13.86
N ASP A 147 -1.77 -16.58 -13.44
CA ASP A 147 -1.41 -15.41 -14.26
C ASP A 147 -0.53 -15.80 -15.46
N ALA A 148 0.34 -16.81 -15.31
CA ALA A 148 1.17 -17.35 -16.39
C ALA A 148 0.38 -18.20 -17.40
N SER A 149 -0.84 -18.66 -17.07
CA SER A 149 -1.65 -19.45 -17.98
C SER A 149 -2.26 -18.54 -19.05
N PRO A 150 -1.97 -18.76 -20.36
CA PRO A 150 -2.53 -17.92 -21.41
C PRO A 150 -4.06 -17.97 -21.30
N ARG A 151 -4.67 -16.81 -21.08
CA ARG A 151 -6.13 -16.66 -21.09
C ARG A 151 -6.61 -17.19 -22.44
N ARG A 152 -7.12 -18.43 -22.46
CA ARG A 152 -7.72 -19.02 -23.65
C ARG A 152 -8.78 -18.02 -24.10
N PRO A 153 -8.68 -17.43 -25.29
CA PRO A 153 -9.72 -16.53 -25.75
C PRO A 153 -11.02 -17.34 -25.73
N LEU A 154 -11.97 -16.92 -24.91
CA LEU A 154 -13.34 -17.40 -24.98
C LEU A 154 -13.79 -17.13 -26.41
N GLY A 155 -13.72 -18.16 -27.24
CA GLY A 155 -14.13 -18.12 -28.63
C GLY A 155 -15.63 -17.88 -28.69
N LEU A 156 -16.03 -16.62 -28.62
CA LEU A 156 -17.35 -16.08 -28.99
C LEU A 156 -17.56 -16.17 -30.52
N GLY A 157 -17.31 -17.35 -31.10
CA GLY A 157 -17.38 -17.58 -32.55
C GLY A 157 -17.80 -18.99 -32.96
N GLY A 158 -18.16 -19.87 -32.03
CA GLY A 158 -18.32 -21.30 -32.31
C GLY A 158 -19.70 -21.93 -32.05
N ILE A 159 -20.75 -21.17 -31.73
CA ILE A 159 -22.09 -21.73 -31.48
C ILE A 159 -23.16 -20.92 -32.23
N VAL A 160 -23.02 -20.79 -33.56
CA VAL A 160 -24.14 -20.41 -34.45
C VAL A 160 -24.07 -21.27 -35.71
N LYS A 161 -24.20 -22.59 -35.56
CA LYS A 161 -24.55 -23.46 -36.68
C LYS A 161 -25.18 -24.75 -36.15
N GLY A 162 -26.51 -24.76 -36.08
CA GLY A 162 -27.25 -25.99 -35.84
C GLY A 162 -28.45 -25.93 -34.92
N VAL A 163 -29.20 -24.82 -34.84
CA VAL A 163 -30.55 -24.84 -34.23
C VAL A 163 -31.49 -23.86 -34.95
N ASN A 164 -31.46 -23.82 -36.29
CA ASN A 164 -32.35 -22.93 -37.06
C ASN A 164 -33.26 -23.69 -38.03
N GLU A 165 -33.78 -24.85 -37.59
CA GLU A 165 -34.71 -25.64 -38.42
C GLU A 165 -35.71 -26.46 -37.59
N THR A 166 -36.24 -25.90 -36.48
CA THR A 166 -37.39 -26.56 -35.80
C THR A 166 -38.31 -25.68 -34.94
N LEU A 167 -38.22 -24.35 -34.96
CA LEU A 167 -39.12 -23.49 -34.16
C LEU A 167 -39.61 -22.27 -34.96
N ALA A 168 -40.16 -22.54 -36.14
CA ALA A 168 -41.07 -21.64 -36.84
C ALA A 168 -42.52 -22.09 -36.60
N GLN A 169 -42.92 -22.25 -35.35
CA GLN A 169 -44.34 -22.34 -34.97
C GLN A 169 -44.51 -22.16 -33.45
N ALA A 170 -45.47 -21.30 -33.09
CA ALA A 170 -45.87 -20.88 -31.74
C ALA A 170 -44.87 -19.95 -31.02
N ALA A 171 -45.25 -18.88 -30.34
CA ALA A 171 -46.49 -18.16 -30.20
C ALA A 171 -46.13 -16.78 -29.58
N THR A 172 -46.98 -15.80 -29.90
CA THR A 172 -47.29 -14.51 -29.26
C THR A 172 -46.42 -13.97 -28.09
N PRO A 173 -46.04 -12.66 -28.12
CA PRO A 173 -45.36 -12.02 -26.99
C PRO A 173 -46.29 -11.82 -25.76
N PRO A 174 -45.81 -12.01 -24.52
CA PRO A 174 -46.57 -11.69 -23.32
C PRO A 174 -46.60 -10.18 -23.03
N THR A 175 -47.79 -9.71 -22.69
CA THR A 175 -48.14 -8.37 -22.22
C THR A 175 -47.35 -7.98 -20.95
N PRO A 176 -46.82 -6.74 -20.83
CA PRO A 176 -46.21 -6.28 -19.60
C PRO A 176 -47.25 -5.98 -18.50
N PRO A 177 -46.96 -6.27 -17.22
CA PRO A 177 -47.87 -5.97 -16.11
C PRO A 177 -47.91 -4.46 -15.78
N PRO A 178 -49.02 -3.98 -15.17
CA PRO A 178 -49.21 -2.57 -14.86
C PRO A 178 -48.32 -2.07 -13.71
N LEU A 179 -47.83 -0.85 -13.87
CA LEU A 179 -47.09 -0.07 -12.86
C LEU A 179 -47.97 0.17 -11.62
N ALA A 180 -47.55 -0.37 -10.48
CA ALA A 180 -48.14 -0.06 -9.18
C ALA A 180 -47.58 1.28 -8.67
N SER A 181 -48.48 2.23 -8.46
CA SER A 181 -48.24 3.54 -7.85
C SER A 181 -47.75 3.40 -6.40
N VAL A 182 -46.60 3.99 -6.10
CA VAL A 182 -46.08 4.13 -4.73
C VAL A 182 -46.64 5.42 -4.11
N PRO A 183 -47.27 5.39 -2.93
CA PRO A 183 -47.75 6.58 -2.25
C PRO A 183 -46.60 7.39 -1.62
N ALA A 184 -46.66 8.70 -1.82
CA ALA A 184 -45.73 9.70 -1.28
C ALA A 184 -45.78 9.75 0.26
N GLY A 185 -44.63 9.53 0.90
CA GLY A 185 -44.42 9.80 2.33
C GLY A 185 -44.17 11.29 2.60
N PRO A 186 -44.54 11.80 3.79
CA PRO A 186 -44.50 13.22 4.12
C PRO A 186 -43.08 13.74 4.44
N PRO A 187 -42.85 15.07 4.35
CA PRO A 187 -41.54 15.68 4.39
C PRO A 187 -40.91 15.68 5.80
N GLN A 188 -39.61 15.38 5.85
CA GLN A 188 -38.79 15.54 7.05
C GLN A 188 -38.40 17.02 7.24
N SER A 189 -38.58 17.49 8.47
CA SER A 189 -38.24 18.83 8.95
C SER A 189 -36.74 19.09 8.93
N THR A 190 -36.35 20.18 8.30
CA THR A 190 -35.02 20.78 8.35
C THR A 190 -34.84 21.50 9.69
N THR A 191 -33.88 21.06 10.51
CA THR A 191 -33.37 21.80 11.67
C THR A 191 -31.86 21.89 11.53
N GLN A 192 -31.36 23.08 11.17
CA GLN A 192 -30.00 23.62 11.28
C GLN A 192 -30.11 25.10 10.86
N ASP A 193 -29.45 26.10 11.42
CA ASP A 193 -28.42 26.15 12.45
C ASP A 193 -28.45 27.54 13.09
N GLN A 194 -27.99 27.59 14.35
CA GLN A 194 -27.91 28.79 15.16
C GLN A 194 -26.81 29.74 14.67
N GLU A 195 -27.19 31.00 14.56
CA GLU A 195 -26.34 32.17 14.43
C GLU A 195 -25.55 32.37 15.74
N SER A 196 -24.23 32.28 15.69
CA SER A 196 -23.36 32.79 16.76
C SER A 196 -22.40 33.82 16.17
N SER A 197 -22.83 35.07 16.28
CA SER A 197 -21.96 36.24 16.22
C SER A 197 -21.06 36.23 17.46
N HIS A 198 -19.76 36.32 17.29
CA HIS A 198 -18.85 36.81 18.31
C HIS A 198 -18.15 38.05 17.77
N GLY A 199 -18.37 39.14 18.50
CA GLY A 199 -17.89 40.47 18.17
C GLY A 199 -16.40 40.63 18.40
N ALA A 200 -15.86 41.57 17.64
CA ALA A 200 -14.60 42.24 17.91
C ALA A 200 -14.91 43.55 18.65
N ALA A 201 -14.30 43.71 19.82
CA ALA A 201 -13.90 44.98 20.42
C ALA A 201 -12.78 44.70 21.43
#